data_AF-A0A961WM18-F1
#
_entry.id   AF-A0A961WM18-F1
#
_cell.length_a   1.000
_cell.length_b   1.000
_cell.length_c   1.000
_cell.angle_alpha   90.00
_cell.angle_beta   90.00
_cell.angle_gamma   90.00
#
_symmetry.space_group_name_H-M   'P 1'
#
loop_
_entity.id
_entity.type
_entity.pdbx_description
1 polymer ?
#
loop_
_entity_poly.entity_id
_entity_poly.type
_entity_poly.pdbx_seq_one_letter_code
_entity_poly.pdbx_strand_id
1 'polypeptide(L)'
;MKLSALSKTLGEFLRNEAGTYVTVFALATPAIFGAVSASVEMSSISRIRAQLQAALDASALATGKHLAITTDEDVLAVYARDYFDSNLGSALEPEKISFGFQFLDSPNSGKRIRVSANYDYDFMMKFLGMDELLLNIASEVTAGNRTIEVAIVLDNSGSMDTYTGSSYETRLEKAQEAAIALSTQLYTLANISNKPDPVKIAVVPFGHSVNIGSANRGEDWMDMNGWSSIHHENLNWEGTSKRGDDWPELVSYAAGYKALPQAAKARRQPPARLPSTG
;
A
#
# COMPACT_ATOMS: atom_id res chain seq x y z
N MET A 1 -48.83 77.10 10.83
CA MET A 1 -48.25 76.97 9.47
C MET A 1 -47.27 75.78 9.29
N LYS A 2 -47.03 74.92 10.30
CA LYS A 2 -46.08 73.77 10.20
C LYS A 2 -46.73 72.39 9.99
N LEU A 3 -48.01 72.22 10.34
CA LEU A 3 -48.71 70.92 10.28
C LEU A 3 -49.18 70.53 8.87
N SER A 4 -49.57 71.49 8.02
CA SER A 4 -49.99 71.20 6.64
C SER A 4 -48.81 70.88 5.71
N ALA A 5 -47.61 71.37 6.03
CA ALA A 5 -46.40 71.01 5.30
C ALA A 5 -46.00 69.55 5.58
N LEU A 6 -46.14 69.12 6.84
CA LEU A 6 -45.83 67.75 7.27
C LEU A 6 -46.82 66.71 6.72
N SER A 7 -48.11 67.05 6.64
CA SER A 7 -49.11 66.15 6.05
C SER A 7 -48.96 66.01 4.54
N LYS A 8 -48.52 67.08 3.86
CA LYS A 8 -48.31 67.09 2.41
C LYS A 8 -47.06 66.29 2.02
N THR A 9 -45.96 66.42 2.76
CA THR A 9 -44.74 65.62 2.53
C THR A 9 -44.95 64.14 2.86
N LEU A 10 -45.75 63.80 3.88
CA LEU A 10 -46.09 62.41 4.20
C LEU A 10 -47.00 61.78 3.14
N GLY A 11 -47.94 62.56 2.60
CA GLY A 11 -48.78 62.17 1.47
C GLY A 11 -47.98 61.98 0.18
N GLU A 12 -47.00 62.84 -0.10
CA GLU A 12 -46.08 62.70 -1.24
C GLU A 12 -45.11 61.51 -1.07
N PHE A 13 -44.66 61.21 0.15
CA PHE A 13 -43.83 60.03 0.45
C PHE A 13 -44.59 58.72 0.25
N LEU A 14 -45.84 58.63 0.73
CA LEU A 14 -46.68 57.44 0.56
C LEU A 14 -47.13 57.21 -0.88
N ARG A 15 -47.12 58.25 -1.71
CA ARG A 15 -47.53 58.20 -3.12
C ARG A 15 -46.35 58.08 -4.07
N ASN A 16 -45.14 57.93 -3.55
CA ASN A 16 -43.92 57.83 -4.35
C ASN A 16 -43.67 56.38 -4.79
N GLU A 17 -44.04 56.06 -6.03
CA GLU A 17 -43.83 54.75 -6.67
C GLU A 17 -42.34 54.38 -6.83
N ALA A 18 -41.42 55.35 -6.71
CA ALA A 18 -39.98 55.08 -6.65
C ALA A 18 -39.59 54.26 -5.39
N GLY A 19 -40.41 54.28 -4.33
CA GLY A 19 -40.18 53.53 -3.08
C GLY A 19 -40.41 52.02 -3.21
N THR A 20 -41.23 51.57 -4.16
CA THR A 20 -41.49 50.14 -4.38
C THR A 20 -40.23 49.42 -4.86
N TYR A 21 -39.49 50.02 -5.79
CA TYR A 21 -38.20 49.48 -6.25
C TYR A 21 -37.18 49.42 -5.12
N VAL A 22 -37.13 50.45 -4.28
CA VAL A 22 -36.24 50.48 -3.10
C VAL A 22 -36.61 49.37 -2.11
N THR A 23 -37.90 49.09 -1.93
CA THR A 23 -38.37 48.05 -1.00
C THR A 23 -38.04 46.65 -1.52
N VAL A 24 -38.29 46.37 -2.81
CA VAL A 24 -37.92 45.10 -3.44
C VAL A 24 -36.40 44.92 -3.47
N PHE A 25 -35.65 45.98 -3.80
CA PHE A 25 -34.20 45.96 -3.77
C PHE A 25 -33.66 45.72 -2.35
N ALA A 26 -34.22 46.38 -1.33
CA ALA A 26 -33.82 46.20 0.06
C ALA A 26 -34.10 44.77 0.57
N LEU A 27 -35.17 44.13 0.11
CA LEU A 27 -35.46 42.72 0.44
C LEU A 27 -34.59 41.73 -0.34
N ALA A 28 -34.30 42.01 -1.62
CA ALA A 28 -33.50 41.12 -2.46
C ALA A 28 -31.99 41.18 -2.15
N THR A 29 -31.49 42.34 -1.74
CA THR A 29 -30.06 42.58 -1.52
C THR A 29 -29.44 41.63 -0.47
N PRO A 30 -30.01 41.46 0.74
CA PRO A 30 -29.51 40.48 1.71
C PRO A 30 -29.50 39.05 1.19
N ALA A 31 -30.50 38.66 0.40
CA ALA A 31 -30.57 37.30 -0.17
C ALA A 31 -29.45 37.05 -1.19
N ILE A 32 -29.16 38.03 -2.06
CA ILE A 32 -28.07 37.93 -3.04
C ILE A 32 -26.70 37.91 -2.34
N PHE A 33 -26.47 38.84 -1.41
CA PHE A 33 -25.20 38.86 -0.66
C PHE A 33 -25.02 37.62 0.22
N GLY A 34 -26.10 37.11 0.81
CA GLY A 34 -26.09 35.84 1.55
C GLY A 34 -25.69 34.67 0.66
N ALA A 35 -26.24 34.56 -0.54
CA ALA A 35 -25.88 33.50 -1.49
C ALA A 35 -24.43 33.58 -1.96
N VAL A 36 -23.92 34.77 -2.27
CA VAL A 36 -22.51 34.98 -2.66
C VAL A 36 -21.58 34.62 -1.51
N SER A 37 -21.89 35.12 -0.31
CA SER A 37 -21.07 34.88 0.87
C SER A 37 -21.07 33.39 1.25
N ALA A 38 -22.21 32.70 1.20
CA ALA A 38 -22.29 31.26 1.38
C ALA A 38 -21.44 30.48 0.36
N SER A 39 -21.39 30.94 -0.89
CA SER A 39 -20.58 30.33 -1.94
C SER A 39 -19.08 30.47 -1.65
N VAL A 40 -18.64 31.63 -1.17
CA VAL A 40 -17.24 31.88 -0.77
C VAL A 40 -16.88 31.03 0.45
N GLU A 41 -17.75 30.96 1.45
CA GLU A 41 -17.50 30.16 2.65
C GLU A 41 -17.41 28.68 2.35
N MET A 42 -18.30 28.16 1.50
CA MET A 42 -18.22 26.77 1.06
C MET A 42 -16.90 26.48 0.33
N SER A 43 -16.40 27.43 -0.47
CA SER A 43 -15.08 27.31 -1.13
C SER A 43 -13.94 27.29 -0.12
N SER A 44 -13.98 28.15 0.91
CA SER A 44 -12.99 28.19 1.99
C SER A 44 -13.00 26.91 2.84
N ILE A 45 -14.18 26.48 3.31
CA ILE A 45 -14.34 25.23 4.08
C ILE A 45 -13.82 24.03 3.27
N SER A 46 -14.15 23.95 1.98
CA SER A 46 -13.69 22.85 1.12
C SER A 46 -12.17 22.83 0.97
N ARG A 47 -11.54 24.00 0.85
CA ARG A 47 -10.09 24.14 0.76
C ARG A 47 -9.40 23.71 2.06
N ILE A 48 -9.91 24.17 3.20
CA ILE A 48 -9.39 23.83 4.53
C ILE A 48 -9.53 22.33 4.77
N ARG A 49 -10.71 21.76 4.49
CA ARG A 49 -10.94 20.31 4.60
C ARG A 49 -9.95 19.52 3.76
N ALA A 50 -9.71 19.92 2.51
CA ALA A 50 -8.77 19.24 1.63
C ALA A 50 -7.33 19.30 2.16
N GLN A 51 -6.90 20.45 2.69
CA GLN A 51 -5.57 20.62 3.28
C GLN A 51 -5.39 19.80 4.55
N LEU A 52 -6.36 19.84 5.46
CA LEU A 52 -6.35 19.06 6.70
C LEU A 52 -6.36 17.55 6.41
N GLN A 53 -7.18 17.10 5.47
CA GLN A 53 -7.21 15.69 5.05
C GLN A 53 -5.86 15.26 4.47
N ALA A 54 -5.26 16.07 3.58
CA ALA A 54 -3.95 15.74 3.00
C ALA A 54 -2.85 15.65 4.06
N ALA A 55 -2.82 16.58 5.03
CA ALA A 55 -1.87 16.55 6.14
C ALA A 55 -2.10 15.33 7.06
N LEU A 56 -3.36 15.00 7.37
CA LEU A 56 -3.72 13.80 8.14
C LEU A 56 -3.36 12.52 7.41
N ASP A 57 -3.58 12.41 6.11
CA ASP A 57 -3.24 11.23 5.31
C ASP A 57 -1.72 11.03 5.26
N ALA A 58 -0.95 12.11 5.10
CA ALA A 58 0.51 12.07 5.16
C ALA A 58 1.01 11.62 6.54
N SER A 59 0.45 12.18 7.62
CA SER A 59 0.75 11.81 9.00
C SER A 59 0.38 10.34 9.30
N ALA A 60 -0.82 9.92 8.91
CA ALA A 60 -1.30 8.55 9.06
C ALA A 60 -0.33 7.58 8.38
N LEU A 61 0.01 7.81 7.10
CA LEU A 61 0.86 6.91 6.34
C LEU A 61 2.30 6.86 6.88
N ALA A 62 2.87 8.00 7.27
CA ALA A 62 4.19 8.06 7.89
C ALA A 62 4.22 7.28 9.21
N THR A 63 3.22 7.51 10.07
CA THR A 63 3.10 6.80 11.35
C THR A 63 2.82 5.31 11.15
N GLY A 64 2.02 4.96 10.14
CA GLY A 64 1.77 3.60 9.67
C GLY A 64 3.04 2.84 9.27
N LYS A 65 4.02 3.54 8.69
CA LYS A 65 5.35 2.99 8.42
C LYS A 65 6.18 2.87 9.70
N HIS A 66 6.09 3.84 10.61
CA HIS A 66 6.83 3.86 11.87
C HIS A 66 6.36 2.78 12.86
N LEU A 67 5.12 2.30 12.71
CA LEU A 67 4.58 1.14 13.42
C LEU A 67 5.38 -0.15 13.18
N ALA A 68 6.22 -0.24 12.15
CA ALA A 68 7.15 -1.34 11.97
C ALA A 68 8.36 -1.30 12.92
N ILE A 69 8.63 -0.15 13.56
CA ILE A 69 9.80 0.09 14.40
C ILE A 69 9.41 0.08 15.87
N THR A 70 8.33 0.76 16.24
CA THR A 70 7.86 0.87 17.63
C THR A 70 6.34 0.74 17.73
N THR A 71 5.84 0.37 18.91
CA THR A 71 4.42 0.36 19.30
C THR A 71 4.13 1.29 20.47
N ASP A 72 5.11 2.06 20.91
CA ASP A 72 4.94 3.04 21.97
C ASP A 72 4.01 4.16 21.49
N GLU A 73 2.87 4.30 22.16
CA GLU A 73 1.83 5.26 21.81
C GLU A 73 2.29 6.69 21.94
N ASP A 74 3.06 7.03 22.98
CA ASP A 74 3.52 8.40 23.22
C ASP A 74 4.50 8.83 22.12
N VAL A 75 5.41 7.92 21.73
CA VAL A 75 6.37 8.17 20.64
C VAL A 75 5.66 8.34 19.30
N LEU A 76 4.67 7.50 19.02
CA LEU A 76 3.92 7.54 17.76
C LEU A 76 2.99 8.75 17.67
N ALA A 77 2.38 9.16 18.79
CA ALA A 77 1.55 10.36 18.85
C ALA A 77 2.36 11.62 18.56
N VAL A 78 3.57 11.74 19.14
CA VAL A 78 4.49 12.84 18.85
C VAL A 78 4.95 12.83 17.39
N TYR A 79 5.34 11.65 16.87
CA TYR A 79 5.75 11.50 15.48
C TYR A 79 4.63 11.85 14.50
N ALA A 80 3.40 11.41 14.77
CA ALA A 80 2.23 11.71 13.96
C ALA A 80 1.93 13.21 13.95
N ARG A 81 2.05 13.88 15.12
CA ARG A 81 1.86 15.32 15.23
C ARG A 81 2.91 16.10 14.44
N ASP A 82 4.18 15.74 14.57
CA ASP A 82 5.28 16.41 13.84
C ASP A 82 5.12 16.30 12.31
N TYR A 83 4.74 15.12 11.82
CA TYR A 83 4.42 14.94 10.40
C TYR A 83 3.17 15.71 9.99
N PHE A 84 2.14 15.77 10.83
CA PHE A 84 0.94 16.54 10.54
C PHE A 84 1.26 18.04 10.42
N ASP A 85 1.97 18.60 11.41
CA ASP A 85 2.32 20.03 11.43
C ASP A 85 3.27 20.39 10.26
N SER A 86 4.20 19.50 9.89
CA SER A 86 5.08 19.68 8.73
C SER A 86 4.37 19.67 7.38
N ASN A 87 3.23 18.98 7.28
CA ASN A 87 2.41 18.91 6.07
C ASN A 87 1.23 19.90 6.10
N LEU A 88 1.06 20.63 7.20
CA LEU A 88 0.04 21.66 7.31
C LEU A 88 0.45 22.87 6.47
N GLY A 89 -0.44 23.32 5.58
CA GLY A 89 -0.21 24.53 4.79
C GLY A 89 -0.08 25.75 5.69
N SER A 90 0.79 26.70 5.33
CA SER A 90 1.04 27.95 6.09
C SER A 90 -0.18 28.87 6.27
N ALA A 91 -1.32 28.53 5.66
CA ALA A 91 -2.57 29.28 5.73
C ALA A 91 -3.44 28.88 6.94
N LEU A 92 -3.11 27.79 7.64
CA LEU A 92 -3.86 27.31 8.79
C LEU A 92 -3.10 27.61 10.08
N GLU A 93 -3.81 28.18 11.05
CA GLU A 93 -3.27 28.44 12.39
C GLU A 93 -3.25 27.14 13.20
N PRO A 94 -2.07 26.63 13.61
CA PRO A 94 -1.98 25.39 14.38
C PRO A 94 -2.73 25.43 15.71
N GLU A 95 -2.90 26.62 16.28
CA GLU A 95 -3.58 26.87 17.56
C GLU A 95 -5.07 26.54 17.53
N LYS A 96 -5.71 26.61 16.35
CA LYS A 96 -7.12 26.26 16.14
C LYS A 96 -7.33 24.77 15.88
N ILE A 97 -6.27 23.97 15.89
CA ILE A 97 -6.31 22.55 15.55
C ILE A 97 -6.06 21.70 16.79
N SER A 98 -7.09 20.99 17.25
CA SER A 98 -6.94 19.91 18.22
C SER A 98 -6.64 18.61 17.49
N PHE A 99 -5.43 18.09 17.66
CA PHE A 99 -4.98 16.83 17.08
C PHE A 99 -5.24 15.67 18.03
N GLY A 100 -5.69 14.54 17.50
CA GLY A 100 -5.90 13.30 18.22
C GLY A 100 -5.16 12.15 17.56
N PHE A 101 -4.63 11.26 18.38
CA PHE A 101 -4.04 9.99 17.97
C PHE A 101 -4.70 8.88 18.78
N GLN A 102 -5.01 7.76 18.13
CA GLN A 102 -5.61 6.60 18.79
C GLN A 102 -5.21 5.31 18.09
N PHE A 103 -4.85 4.29 18.88
CA PHE A 103 -4.86 2.91 18.42
C PHE A 103 -6.29 2.38 18.35
N LEU A 104 -6.68 1.86 17.17
CA LEU A 104 -8.01 1.26 16.97
C LEU A 104 -8.05 -0.22 17.32
N ASP A 105 -6.89 -0.85 17.47
CA ASP A 105 -6.74 -2.26 17.84
C ASP A 105 -5.94 -2.40 19.14
N SER A 106 -6.35 -3.38 19.95
CA SER A 106 -5.68 -3.79 21.19
C SER A 106 -4.21 -4.18 20.92
N PRO A 107 -3.28 -4.14 21.91
CA PRO A 107 -1.82 -4.14 21.71
C PRO A 107 -1.21 -5.29 20.89
N ASN A 108 -1.98 -6.31 20.48
CA ASN A 108 -1.49 -7.52 19.80
C ASN A 108 -2.32 -7.94 18.56
N SER A 109 -3.30 -7.16 18.10
CA SER A 109 -4.14 -7.52 16.94
C SER A 109 -4.05 -6.47 15.85
N GLY A 110 -2.82 -6.17 15.48
CA GLY A 110 -2.55 -5.41 14.29
C GLY A 110 -2.71 -3.91 14.40
N LYS A 111 -1.75 -3.20 13.80
CA LYS A 111 -1.53 -1.81 14.14
C LYS A 111 -2.39 -0.92 13.25
N ARG A 112 -3.68 -0.85 13.56
CA ARG A 112 -4.56 0.21 13.04
C ARG A 112 -4.43 1.43 13.94
N ILE A 113 -4.13 2.55 13.30
CA ILE A 113 -4.09 3.85 13.96
C ILE A 113 -5.08 4.79 13.29
N ARG A 114 -5.65 5.66 14.11
CA ARG A 114 -6.47 6.78 13.69
C ARG A 114 -5.77 8.06 14.12
N VAL A 115 -5.57 8.96 13.17
CA VAL A 115 -5.19 10.35 13.42
C VAL A 115 -6.38 11.24 13.10
N SER A 116 -6.64 12.24 13.93
CA SER A 116 -7.78 13.15 13.76
C SER A 116 -7.37 14.59 13.99
N ALA A 117 -8.01 15.51 13.29
CA ALA A 117 -7.91 16.94 13.51
C ALA A 117 -9.32 17.52 13.66
N ASN A 118 -9.53 18.25 14.76
CA ASN A 118 -10.68 19.11 14.95
C ASN A 118 -10.25 20.56 14.67
N TYR A 119 -10.89 21.18 13.69
CA TYR A 119 -10.66 22.58 13.37
C TYR A 119 -11.93 23.40 13.57
N ASP A 120 -11.82 24.48 14.33
CA ASP A 120 -12.92 25.39 14.56
C ASP A 120 -12.95 26.48 13.47
N TYR A 121 -13.95 26.40 12.58
CA TYR A 121 -14.13 27.35 11.49
C TYR A 121 -15.07 28.47 11.91
N ASP A 122 -14.54 29.70 11.99
CA ASP A 122 -15.32 30.90 12.25
C ASP A 122 -15.98 31.39 10.95
N PHE A 123 -17.32 31.50 10.95
CA PHE A 123 -18.04 32.06 9.81
C PHE A 123 -17.88 33.58 9.73
N MET A 124 -17.59 34.08 8.54
CA MET A 124 -17.64 35.50 8.23
C MET A 124 -19.08 36.02 8.19
N MET A 125 -20.07 35.16 7.93
CA MET A 125 -21.50 35.48 7.85
C MET A 125 -22.25 35.44 9.20
N LYS A 126 -21.70 36.02 10.26
CA LYS A 126 -22.36 36.02 11.59
C LYS A 126 -23.76 36.65 11.58
N PHE A 127 -24.02 37.56 10.64
CA PHE A 127 -25.33 38.21 10.48
C PHE A 127 -26.45 37.25 10.02
N LEU A 128 -26.11 36.03 9.55
CA LEU A 128 -27.08 34.96 9.26
C LEU A 128 -27.34 34.05 10.48
N GLY A 129 -26.73 34.32 11.65
CA GLY A 129 -26.87 33.51 12.86
C GLY A 129 -26.04 32.21 12.81
N MET A 130 -25.04 32.15 11.94
CA MET A 130 -24.05 31.07 11.91
C MET A 130 -22.74 31.63 12.46
N ASP A 131 -22.31 31.14 13.62
CA ASP A 131 -21.10 31.64 14.29
C ASP A 131 -19.91 30.72 14.00
N GLU A 132 -20.04 29.41 14.26
CA GLU A 132 -18.91 28.46 14.17
C GLU A 132 -19.32 27.14 13.52
N LEU A 133 -18.35 26.47 12.89
CA LEU A 133 -18.47 25.12 12.35
C LEU A 133 -17.26 24.28 12.78
N LEU A 134 -17.51 23.25 13.58
CA LEU A 134 -16.49 22.27 13.93
C LEU A 134 -16.27 21.29 12.76
N LEU A 135 -15.08 21.35 12.15
CA LEU A 135 -14.63 20.39 11.16
C LEU A 135 -13.87 19.26 11.85
N ASN A 136 -14.52 18.09 11.98
CA ASN A 136 -13.86 16.86 12.41
C ASN A 136 -13.41 16.08 11.17
N ILE A 137 -12.10 15.83 11.07
CA ILE A 137 -11.50 15.07 9.98
C ILE A 137 -10.61 14.00 10.60
N ALA A 138 -10.67 12.78 10.07
CA ALA A 138 -9.85 11.68 10.53
C ALA A 138 -9.29 10.91 9.34
N SER A 139 -8.09 10.35 9.53
CA SER A 139 -7.46 9.41 8.62
C SER A 139 -7.06 8.17 9.39
N GLU A 140 -7.26 7.02 8.78
CA GLU A 140 -6.93 5.72 9.35
C GLU A 140 -5.95 5.00 8.44
N VAL A 141 -4.95 4.39 9.05
CA VAL A 141 -4.06 3.48 8.34
C VAL A 141 -3.96 2.18 9.09
N THR A 142 -3.90 1.09 8.33
CA THR A 142 -3.56 -0.23 8.83
C THR A 142 -2.12 -0.52 8.43
N ALA A 143 -1.23 -0.76 9.40
CA ALA A 143 0.14 -1.16 9.09
C ALA A 143 0.14 -2.43 8.24
N GLY A 144 0.96 -2.39 7.18
CA GLY A 144 0.95 -3.34 6.07
C GLY A 144 1.05 -4.80 6.53
N ASN A 145 0.03 -5.55 6.14
CA ASN A 145 -0.15 -6.95 6.40
C ASN A 145 0.74 -7.78 5.45
N ARG A 146 2.06 -7.75 5.66
CA ARG A 146 3.04 -8.39 4.78
C ARG A 146 2.97 -9.90 4.99
N THR A 147 2.71 -10.62 3.90
CA THR A 147 2.91 -12.06 3.81
C THR A 147 4.15 -12.30 2.98
N ILE A 148 5.05 -13.14 3.47
CA ILE A 148 6.30 -13.49 2.79
C ILE A 148 6.29 -15.00 2.57
N GLU A 149 6.43 -15.42 1.32
CA GLU A 149 6.61 -16.82 0.95
C GLU A 149 8.01 -16.99 0.35
N VAL A 150 8.84 -17.83 0.97
CA VAL A 150 10.25 -18.04 0.58
C VAL A 150 10.49 -19.53 0.37
N ALA A 151 11.10 -19.89 -0.76
CA ALA A 151 11.64 -21.22 -0.99
C ALA A 151 13.17 -21.18 -0.88
N ILE A 152 13.72 -21.89 0.11
CA ILE A 152 15.15 -22.06 0.33
C ILE A 152 15.57 -23.36 -0.35
N VAL A 153 16.37 -23.27 -1.40
CA VAL A 153 16.93 -24.43 -2.10
C VAL A 153 18.35 -24.67 -1.58
N LEU A 154 18.59 -25.83 -0.96
CA LEU A 154 19.82 -26.13 -0.24
C LEU A 154 20.59 -27.28 -0.90
N ASP A 155 21.82 -27.02 -1.36
CA ASP A 155 22.72 -28.05 -1.87
C ASP A 155 23.24 -28.90 -0.69
N ASN A 156 23.03 -30.22 -0.75
CA ASN A 156 23.54 -31.19 0.23
C ASN A 156 24.45 -32.24 -0.41
N SER A 157 25.04 -31.95 -1.58
CA SER A 157 26.02 -32.80 -2.25
C SER A 157 27.26 -33.03 -1.39
N GLY A 158 28.03 -34.08 -1.70
CA GLY A 158 29.24 -34.44 -0.94
C GLY A 158 30.30 -33.31 -0.85
N SER A 159 30.28 -32.35 -1.78
CA SER A 159 31.19 -31.18 -1.73
C SER A 159 30.86 -30.21 -0.58
N MET A 160 29.65 -30.30 -0.03
CA MET A 160 29.19 -29.49 1.09
C MET A 160 29.67 -30.03 2.45
N ASP A 161 30.18 -31.26 2.49
CA ASP A 161 30.80 -31.90 3.67
C ASP A 161 32.30 -31.51 3.83
N THR A 162 32.72 -30.42 3.18
CA THR A 162 34.09 -29.91 3.29
C THR A 162 34.12 -28.66 4.16
N TYR A 163 35.16 -28.52 4.97
CA TYR A 163 35.40 -27.35 5.82
C TYR A 163 35.52 -26.05 5.02
N THR A 164 35.04 -24.95 5.60
CA THR A 164 35.15 -23.61 5.01
C THR A 164 36.44 -22.92 5.45
N GLY A 165 37.44 -22.83 4.58
CA GLY A 165 38.68 -22.10 4.87
C GLY A 165 39.35 -22.62 6.16
N SER A 166 39.57 -21.73 7.13
CA SER A 166 40.16 -22.06 8.44
C SER A 166 39.11 -22.37 9.53
N SER A 167 37.82 -22.49 9.18
CA SER A 167 36.77 -22.85 10.15
C SER A 167 36.74 -24.34 10.44
N TYR A 168 36.24 -24.71 11.61
CA TYR A 168 35.97 -26.11 12.01
C TYR A 168 34.56 -26.58 11.60
N GLU A 169 33.84 -25.79 10.80
CA GLU A 169 32.51 -26.10 10.29
C GLU A 169 32.54 -26.37 8.78
N THR A 170 31.69 -27.28 8.35
CA THR A 170 31.45 -27.63 6.96
C THR A 170 30.66 -26.53 6.24
N ARG A 171 30.75 -26.50 4.91
CA ARG A 171 29.93 -25.60 4.07
C ARG A 171 28.44 -25.81 4.32
N LEU A 172 28.03 -27.04 4.57
CA LEU A 172 26.64 -27.37 4.88
C LEU A 172 26.20 -26.75 6.21
N GLU A 173 27.00 -26.87 7.26
CA GLU A 173 26.70 -26.26 8.57
C GLU A 173 26.57 -24.74 8.46
N LYS A 174 27.47 -24.09 7.71
CA LYS A 174 27.35 -22.64 7.45
C LYS A 174 26.12 -22.26 6.64
N ALA A 175 25.75 -23.07 5.65
CA ALA A 175 24.53 -22.83 4.87
C ALA A 175 23.27 -23.01 5.73
N GLN A 176 23.26 -23.98 6.65
CA GLN A 176 22.19 -24.14 7.65
C GLN A 176 22.11 -22.94 8.59
N GLU A 177 23.24 -22.49 9.13
CA GLU A 177 23.31 -21.31 10.00
C GLU A 177 22.75 -20.07 9.30
N ALA A 178 23.16 -19.83 8.05
CA ALA A 178 22.65 -18.73 7.24
C ALA A 178 21.14 -18.84 6.95
N ALA A 179 20.63 -20.04 6.66
CA ALA A 179 19.21 -20.29 6.44
C ALA A 179 18.38 -20.05 7.73
N ILE A 180 18.89 -20.48 8.88
CA ILE A 180 18.28 -20.24 10.20
C ILE A 180 18.27 -18.74 10.50
N ALA A 181 19.39 -18.05 10.30
CA ALA A 181 19.48 -16.60 10.50
C ALA A 181 18.50 -15.84 9.60
N LEU A 182 18.42 -16.20 8.32
CA LEU A 182 17.44 -15.65 7.38
C LEU A 182 16.00 -15.90 7.85
N SER A 183 15.66 -17.14 8.22
CA SER A 183 14.30 -17.45 8.71
C SER A 183 13.95 -16.64 9.95
N THR A 184 14.89 -16.49 10.89
CA THR A 184 14.70 -15.74 12.13
C THR A 184 14.43 -14.27 11.84
N GLN A 185 15.19 -13.68 10.91
CA GLN A 185 14.97 -12.30 10.48
C GLN A 185 13.60 -12.13 9.81
N LEU A 186 13.21 -13.05 8.92
CA LEU A 186 11.90 -13.01 8.27
C LEU A 186 10.75 -13.12 9.27
N TYR A 187 10.82 -14.06 10.23
CA TYR A 187 9.81 -14.19 11.28
C TYR A 187 9.76 -12.97 12.20
N THR A 188 10.90 -12.35 12.50
CA THR A 188 10.96 -11.11 13.29
C THR A 188 10.25 -9.96 12.58
N LEU A 189 10.49 -9.78 11.26
CA LEU A 189 9.79 -8.78 10.45
C LEU A 189 8.29 -9.05 10.35
N ALA A 190 7.88 -10.32 10.43
CA ALA A 190 6.50 -10.74 10.29
C ALA A 190 5.67 -10.59 11.57
N ASN A 191 6.30 -10.37 12.74
CA ASN A 191 5.63 -10.08 14.00
C ASN A 191 4.84 -8.75 13.99
N ILE A 192 4.98 -7.95 12.92
CA ILE A 192 4.24 -6.71 12.67
C ILE A 192 2.97 -6.97 11.84
N SER A 193 2.84 -8.16 11.27
CA SER A 193 1.77 -8.54 10.35
C SER A 193 0.54 -9.05 11.10
N ASN A 194 -0.64 -8.82 10.54
CA ASN A 194 -1.95 -9.11 11.16
C ASN A 194 -2.62 -10.30 10.46
N LYS A 195 -1.91 -10.99 9.57
CA LYS A 195 -2.37 -12.18 8.85
C LYS A 195 -2.01 -13.41 9.69
N PRO A 196 -2.86 -14.44 9.69
CA PRO A 196 -2.42 -15.77 10.08
C PRO A 196 -1.29 -16.21 9.13
N ASP A 197 -0.25 -16.81 9.69
CA ASP A 197 0.93 -17.31 8.98
C ASP A 197 1.58 -16.28 8.04
N PRO A 198 2.10 -15.15 8.58
CA PRO A 198 2.64 -14.08 7.76
C PRO A 198 3.96 -14.44 7.06
N VAL A 199 4.62 -15.53 7.48
CA VAL A 199 5.80 -16.07 6.82
C VAL A 199 5.62 -17.56 6.59
N LYS A 200 5.76 -17.98 5.33
CA LYS A 200 5.86 -19.39 4.93
C LYS A 200 7.22 -19.63 4.32
N ILE A 201 7.94 -20.60 4.86
CA ILE A 201 9.25 -21.00 4.36
C ILE A 201 9.16 -22.45 3.92
N ALA A 202 9.46 -22.69 2.65
CA ALA A 202 9.68 -24.03 2.11
C ALA A 202 11.19 -24.28 2.03
N VAL A 203 11.63 -25.49 2.35
CA VAL A 203 13.02 -25.92 2.21
C VAL A 203 13.09 -27.07 1.22
N VAL A 204 13.95 -26.96 0.22
CA VAL A 204 14.14 -27.95 -0.84
C VAL A 204 15.60 -28.38 -0.85
N PRO A 205 15.96 -29.46 -0.14
CA PRO A 205 17.31 -30.01 -0.21
C PRO A 205 17.52 -30.72 -1.55
N PHE A 206 18.66 -30.49 -2.19
CA PHE A 206 19.03 -31.16 -3.44
C PHE A 206 20.49 -31.62 -3.43
N GLY A 207 20.74 -32.78 -4.04
CA GLY A 207 22.07 -33.25 -4.42
C GLY A 207 22.07 -33.53 -5.92
N HIS A 208 22.06 -34.81 -6.31
CA HIS A 208 21.79 -35.18 -7.71
C HIS A 208 20.31 -35.07 -8.09
N SER A 209 19.42 -35.19 -7.11
CA SER A 209 17.97 -35.02 -7.26
C SER A 209 17.38 -34.53 -5.95
N VAL A 210 16.18 -33.97 -6.00
CA VAL A 210 15.40 -33.66 -4.79
C VAL A 210 14.86 -34.95 -4.21
N ASN A 211 15.09 -35.20 -2.93
CA ASN A 211 14.51 -36.35 -2.24
C ASN A 211 13.09 -36.03 -1.77
N ILE A 212 12.10 -36.64 -2.41
CA ILE A 212 10.68 -36.49 -2.09
C ILE A 212 10.11 -37.69 -1.33
N GLY A 213 10.98 -38.56 -0.80
CA GLY A 213 10.59 -39.77 -0.05
C GLY A 213 10.36 -40.98 -0.94
N SER A 214 10.69 -42.17 -0.43
CA SER A 214 10.59 -43.44 -1.18
C SER A 214 9.16 -43.84 -1.53
N ALA A 215 8.17 -43.37 -0.76
CA ALA A 215 6.75 -43.65 -0.98
C ALA A 215 6.22 -43.03 -2.28
N ASN A 216 6.79 -41.91 -2.71
CA ASN A 216 6.37 -41.22 -3.93
C ASN A 216 7.06 -41.78 -5.18
N ARG A 217 7.93 -42.80 -5.04
CA ARG A 217 8.71 -43.35 -6.14
C ARG A 217 7.79 -44.03 -7.16
N GLY A 218 7.70 -43.44 -8.36
CA GLY A 218 6.92 -43.98 -9.47
C GLY A 218 5.47 -43.47 -9.55
N GLU A 219 5.14 -42.43 -8.78
CA GLU A 219 3.89 -41.69 -8.95
C GLU A 219 3.77 -41.12 -10.38
N ASP A 220 2.56 -41.09 -10.93
CA ASP A 220 2.31 -40.70 -12.34
C ASP A 220 2.73 -39.25 -12.66
N TRP A 221 2.81 -38.39 -11.64
CA TRP A 221 3.29 -37.01 -11.78
C TRP A 221 4.82 -36.89 -11.74
N MET A 222 5.55 -37.94 -11.36
CA MET A 222 7.00 -37.95 -11.38
C MET A 222 7.54 -38.23 -12.77
N ASP A 223 8.30 -37.28 -13.31
CA ASP A 223 9.04 -37.50 -14.54
C ASP A 223 10.30 -38.35 -14.29
N MET A 224 10.13 -39.67 -14.41
CA MET A 224 11.22 -40.64 -14.26
C MET A 224 12.04 -40.83 -15.54
N ASN A 225 11.53 -40.36 -16.68
CA ASN A 225 12.12 -40.58 -18.00
C ASN A 225 12.71 -39.30 -18.62
N GLY A 226 12.65 -38.17 -17.90
CA GLY A 226 13.13 -36.87 -18.37
C GLY A 226 12.32 -36.32 -19.55
N TRP A 227 11.04 -36.66 -19.66
CA TRP A 227 10.16 -36.25 -20.75
C TRP A 227 9.67 -34.81 -20.66
N SER A 228 9.86 -34.15 -19.52
CA SER A 228 9.56 -32.74 -19.33
C SER A 228 10.34 -31.88 -20.33
N SER A 229 9.65 -30.98 -21.01
CA SER A 229 10.29 -30.01 -21.91
C SER A 229 11.33 -29.15 -21.17
N ILE A 230 11.13 -28.92 -19.87
CA ILE A 230 12.02 -28.13 -19.02
C ILE A 230 13.35 -28.87 -18.75
N HIS A 231 13.34 -30.21 -18.74
CA HIS A 231 14.55 -31.02 -18.52
C HIS A 231 15.63 -30.79 -19.60
N HIS A 232 15.22 -30.29 -20.77
CA HIS A 232 16.10 -30.08 -21.93
C HIS A 232 16.54 -28.61 -22.09
N GLU A 233 16.06 -27.67 -21.27
CA GLU A 233 16.25 -26.23 -21.53
C GLU A 233 17.70 -25.74 -21.34
N ASN A 234 18.49 -26.41 -20.49
CA ASN A 234 19.85 -25.98 -20.12
C ASN A 234 20.96 -26.92 -20.64
N LEU A 235 20.62 -27.91 -21.45
CA LEU A 235 21.54 -28.94 -21.97
C LEU A 235 21.54 -28.92 -23.50
N ASN A 236 22.73 -28.89 -24.11
CA ASN A 236 22.84 -29.04 -25.56
C ASN A 236 22.90 -30.53 -25.90
N TRP A 237 21.77 -31.06 -26.35
CA TRP A 237 21.65 -32.46 -26.76
C TRP A 237 22.12 -32.72 -28.21
N GLU A 238 22.62 -31.70 -28.93
CA GLU A 238 23.22 -31.87 -30.26
C GLU A 238 24.48 -32.74 -30.18
N GLY A 239 24.31 -34.06 -30.38
CA GLY A 239 25.38 -35.04 -30.33
C GLY A 239 25.04 -36.30 -29.51
N THR A 240 24.04 -36.23 -28.64
CA THR A 240 23.60 -37.35 -27.81
C THR A 240 22.28 -37.91 -28.33
N SER A 241 22.34 -38.96 -29.16
CA SER A 241 21.18 -39.56 -29.83
C SER A 241 20.95 -41.02 -29.48
N LYS A 242 21.95 -41.68 -28.88
CA LYS A 242 21.94 -43.10 -28.52
C LYS A 242 22.58 -43.31 -27.15
N ARG A 243 22.18 -44.41 -26.52
CA ARG A 243 22.76 -44.86 -25.25
C ARG A 243 24.23 -45.22 -25.47
N GLY A 244 25.14 -44.48 -24.85
CA GLY A 244 26.60 -44.65 -24.99
C GLY A 244 27.31 -43.46 -25.63
N ASP A 245 26.57 -42.48 -26.15
CA ASP A 245 27.11 -41.19 -26.58
C ASP A 245 27.59 -40.39 -25.34
N ASP A 246 28.54 -39.48 -25.55
CA ASP A 246 29.04 -38.59 -24.49
C ASP A 246 27.89 -37.75 -23.91
N TRP A 247 27.98 -37.46 -22.60
CA TRP A 247 26.98 -36.66 -21.91
C TRP A 247 26.90 -35.25 -22.53
N PRO A 248 25.69 -34.71 -22.76
CA PRO A 248 25.48 -33.41 -23.40
C PRO A 248 26.14 -32.28 -22.62
N GLU A 249 26.72 -31.33 -23.36
CA GLU A 249 27.39 -30.17 -22.77
C GLU A 249 26.39 -29.15 -22.21
N LEU A 250 26.75 -28.49 -21.11
CA LEU A 250 25.96 -27.39 -20.54
C LEU A 250 25.98 -26.18 -21.48
N VAL A 251 24.81 -25.58 -21.71
CA VAL A 251 24.71 -24.34 -22.49
C VAL A 251 25.00 -23.11 -21.60
N SER A 252 26.21 -23.06 -21.01
CA SER A 252 26.78 -21.96 -20.20
C SER A 252 26.02 -21.51 -18.92
N TYR A 253 26.78 -21.11 -17.88
CA TYR A 253 26.25 -20.53 -16.63
C TYR A 253 26.62 -19.05 -16.52
N ALA A 254 25.62 -18.17 -16.47
CA ALA A 254 25.66 -16.91 -15.72
C ALA A 254 24.24 -16.32 -15.67
N ALA A 255 23.78 -16.02 -14.46
CA ALA A 255 22.57 -15.25 -14.10
C ALA A 255 21.73 -14.69 -15.26
N GLY A 256 20.52 -15.22 -15.43
CA GLY A 256 19.48 -14.55 -16.22
C GLY A 256 18.64 -15.51 -17.04
N TYR A 257 17.35 -15.52 -16.73
CA TYR A 257 16.27 -16.03 -17.57
C TYR A 257 16.57 -15.75 -19.05
N LYS A 258 16.65 -16.81 -19.87
CA LYS A 258 16.68 -16.66 -21.32
C LYS A 258 15.26 -16.28 -21.75
N ALA A 259 15.01 -14.98 -21.86
CA ALA A 259 13.87 -14.49 -22.63
C ALA A 259 13.96 -15.13 -24.02
N LEU A 260 12.93 -15.89 -24.39
CA LEU A 260 12.79 -16.53 -25.70
C LEU A 260 13.08 -15.50 -26.81
N PRO A 261 13.93 -15.80 -27.81
CA PRO A 261 13.90 -15.02 -29.04
C PRO A 261 12.53 -15.25 -29.71
N GLN A 262 11.90 -14.17 -30.15
CA GLN A 262 10.56 -14.14 -30.77
C GLN A 262 10.42 -14.89 -32.13
N ALA A 263 11.01 -16.07 -32.30
CA ALA A 263 10.99 -16.78 -33.59
C ALA A 263 10.23 -18.13 -33.61
N ALA A 264 9.72 -18.64 -32.48
CA ALA A 264 9.09 -19.97 -32.44
C ALA A 264 7.56 -19.93 -32.22
N LYS A 265 6.86 -18.95 -32.78
CA LYS A 265 5.39 -18.93 -32.81
C LYS A 265 4.78 -19.70 -34.00
N ALA A 266 5.57 -20.51 -34.71
CA ALA A 266 5.08 -21.26 -35.86
C ALA A 266 5.24 -22.77 -35.66
N ARG A 267 4.11 -23.47 -35.87
CA ARG A 267 3.91 -24.93 -35.96
C ARG A 267 3.58 -25.65 -34.66
N ARG A 268 2.33 -25.47 -34.22
CA ARG A 268 1.55 -26.59 -33.70
C ARG A 268 1.22 -27.52 -34.87
N GLN A 269 1.86 -28.67 -34.96
CA GLN A 269 1.28 -29.86 -35.57
C GLN A 269 1.60 -31.05 -34.67
N PRO A 270 0.60 -31.85 -34.27
CA PRO A 270 0.86 -33.12 -33.62
C PRO A 270 1.53 -34.07 -34.63
N PRO A 271 2.52 -34.89 -34.23
CA PRO A 271 3.12 -35.86 -35.13
C PRO A 271 2.07 -36.89 -35.56
N ALA A 272 2.05 -37.17 -36.87
CA ALA A 272 1.14 -38.10 -37.52
C ALA A 272 1.32 -39.54 -37.00
N ARG A 273 0.20 -40.27 -36.89
CA ARG A 273 0.19 -41.72 -36.66
C ARG A 273 0.97 -42.42 -37.79
N LEU A 274 1.95 -43.24 -37.42
CA LEU A 274 2.58 -44.19 -38.33
C LEU A 274 1.59 -45.33 -38.68
N PRO A 275 1.62 -45.86 -39.91
CA PRO A 275 0.64 -46.83 -40.37
C PRO A 275 0.89 -48.21 -39.75
N SER A 276 -0.19 -48.89 -39.39
CA SER A 276 -0.21 -50.30 -39.03
C SER A 276 -0.01 -51.15 -40.29
N THR A 277 1.08 -51.90 -40.37
CA THR A 277 1.18 -53.06 -41.29
C THR A 277 2.15 -54.10 -40.75
N GLY A 278 1.65 -55.33 -40.62
CA GLY A 278 2.42 -56.58 -40.72
C GLY A 278 3.04 -57.08 -39.43
#